data_AF-A0ABD7ZTS3-F1
#
_entry.id   AF-A0ABD7ZTS3-F1
#
_cell.length_a   1.000
_cell.length_b   1.000
_cell.length_c   1.000
_cell.angle_alpha   90.00
_cell.angle_beta   90.00
_cell.angle_gamma   90.00
#
_symmetry.space_group_name_H-M   'P 1'
#
loop_
_entity.id
_entity.type
_entity.pdbx_description
1 polymer ?
#
loop_
_entity_poly.entity_id
_entity_poly.type
_entity_poly.pdbx_seq_one_letter_code
_entity_poly.pdbx_strand_id
1 'polypeptide(L)'
;MEFRNDINKIANQILERTEYITNEEMTKQSLIIPFLQKLGYDVFNPLEVRPEYVADFGTKKGEKVDYAVFKNGVPIILIEAKSVTENLLKHDAQLSRYFNALPDVKVGVLTNGVEYKFYTDLTNDNVMDEKPFFTFSMDNVTNLDIETIETFTKENFEAEEIVKYAEELIYMTNLNSTIKELFKNPSDDFLRFLIRDFSSTRITNNVLERFRPIVKKAINRTLLEIISDGLTPKETKTSEKIETSLVAAASTEIIEDINKEDKTDRVFTTENELTAFNIVKEILTEHQRDISNLKYKDTISYFCIMNRVITKWFIRLFLDGDAKSLVVRLDLEATKQLCPNFVVEQAPKSQGVSRIFIDNVNDLKDLEALITSCYDQILFNV
;
A
#
# COMPACT_ATOMS: atom_id res chain seq x y z
N MET A 1 21.14 1.19 -6.10
CA MET A 1 21.09 0.27 -4.94
C MET A 1 21.60 0.95 -3.66
N GLU A 2 22.68 1.71 -3.70
CA GLU A 2 23.22 2.42 -2.53
C GLU A 2 22.25 3.50 -2.00
N PHE A 3 21.78 4.41 -2.87
CA PHE A 3 20.81 5.45 -2.49
C PHE A 3 19.54 4.89 -1.85
N ARG A 4 18.98 3.83 -2.45
CA ARG A 4 17.83 3.10 -1.90
C ARG A 4 18.08 2.62 -0.47
N ASN A 5 19.24 2.02 -0.21
CA ASN A 5 19.58 1.54 1.14
C ASN A 5 19.73 2.70 2.11
N ASP A 6 20.31 3.81 1.66
CA ASP A 6 20.43 5.04 2.44
C ASP A 6 19.08 5.65 2.82
N ILE A 7 18.14 5.72 1.88
CA ILE A 7 16.78 6.21 2.15
C ILE A 7 16.04 5.31 3.15
N ASN A 8 16.11 3.99 2.98
CA ASN A 8 15.49 3.07 3.94
C ASN A 8 16.13 3.17 5.33
N LYS A 9 17.46 3.35 5.39
CA LYS A 9 18.18 3.51 6.65
C LYS A 9 17.79 4.81 7.35
N ILE A 10 17.71 5.93 6.64
CA ILE A 10 17.34 7.20 7.26
C ILE A 10 15.86 7.21 7.65
N ALA A 11 14.98 6.58 6.88
CA ALA A 11 13.58 6.40 7.25
C ALA A 11 13.46 5.71 8.62
N ASN A 12 14.09 4.54 8.81
CA ASN A 12 14.11 3.86 10.11
C ASN A 12 14.65 4.73 11.24
N GLN A 13 15.76 5.44 11.00
CA GLN A 13 16.34 6.34 12.01
C GLN A 13 15.44 7.52 12.37
N ILE A 14 14.72 8.08 11.39
CA ILE A 14 13.75 9.15 11.62
C ILE A 14 12.64 8.64 12.53
N LEU A 15 12.08 7.46 12.26
CA LEU A 15 11.00 6.87 13.05
C LEU A 15 11.42 6.63 14.51
N GLU A 16 12.59 6.03 14.73
CA GLU A 16 13.15 5.82 16.08
C GLU A 16 13.33 7.14 16.86
N ARG A 17 13.63 8.23 16.15
CA ARG A 17 13.85 9.55 16.79
C ARG A 17 12.55 10.25 17.14
N THR A 18 11.48 10.03 16.38
CA THR A 18 10.23 10.80 16.51
C THR A 18 9.69 10.86 17.94
N GLU A 19 9.81 9.76 18.71
CA GLU A 19 9.39 9.67 20.12
C GLU A 19 10.08 10.68 21.05
N TYR A 20 11.26 11.18 20.67
CA TYR A 20 12.06 12.12 21.45
C TYR A 20 11.98 13.56 20.93
N ILE A 21 11.32 13.80 19.80
CA ILE A 21 11.19 15.12 19.17
C ILE A 21 9.93 15.81 19.66
N THR A 22 10.08 16.99 20.26
CA THR A 22 8.96 17.69 20.94
C THR A 22 8.61 19.05 20.36
N ASN A 23 9.42 19.56 19.42
CA ASN A 23 9.22 20.87 18.81
C ASN A 23 9.78 20.93 17.38
N GLU A 24 9.46 22.02 16.69
CA GLU A 24 9.86 22.27 15.30
C GLU A 24 11.38 22.33 15.12
N GLU A 25 12.13 22.95 16.03
CA GLU A 25 13.60 23.02 15.91
C GLU A 25 14.25 21.63 16.02
N MET A 26 13.78 20.80 16.96
CA MET A 26 14.23 19.42 17.06
C MET A 26 13.87 18.61 15.82
N THR A 27 12.71 18.88 15.21
CA THR A 27 12.25 18.25 13.95
C THR A 27 13.19 18.60 12.80
N LYS A 28 13.50 19.89 12.66
CA LYS A 28 14.47 20.43 11.70
C LYS A 28 15.84 19.76 11.83
N GLN A 29 16.40 19.73 13.04
CA GLN A 29 17.75 19.20 13.27
C GLN A 29 17.84 17.68 13.16
N SER A 30 16.86 16.95 13.68
CA SER A 30 16.98 15.50 13.91
C SER A 30 16.37 14.67 12.78
N LEU A 31 15.45 15.24 12.01
CA LEU A 31 14.69 14.53 10.97
C LEU A 31 14.96 15.12 9.57
N ILE A 32 14.79 16.44 9.39
CA ILE A 32 14.85 17.08 8.07
C ILE A 32 16.30 17.24 7.57
N ILE A 33 17.22 17.77 8.40
CA ILE A 33 18.63 17.94 8.02
C ILE A 33 19.28 16.61 7.58
N PRO A 34 19.13 15.51 8.33
CA PRO A 34 19.67 14.21 7.91
C PRO A 34 19.13 13.74 6.55
N PHE A 35 17.86 13.99 6.26
CA PHE A 35 17.29 13.68 4.95
C PHE A 35 17.92 14.53 3.83
N LEU A 36 18.10 15.84 4.04
CA LEU A 36 18.78 16.72 3.07
C LEU A 36 20.22 16.29 2.78
N GLN A 37 20.95 15.86 3.82
CA GLN A 37 22.29 15.29 3.64
C GLN A 37 22.26 14.01 2.79
N LYS A 38 21.22 13.17 2.92
CA LYS A 38 21.04 11.98 2.08
C LYS A 38 20.68 12.30 0.64
N LEU A 39 20.07 13.45 0.36
CA LEU A 39 19.92 13.97 -0.99
C LEU A 39 21.24 14.52 -1.58
N GLY A 40 22.32 14.56 -0.79
CA GLY A 40 23.65 15.00 -1.23
C GLY A 40 23.91 16.49 -1.10
N TYR A 41 23.02 17.25 -0.46
CA TYR A 41 23.22 18.68 -0.19
C TYR A 41 24.05 18.88 1.08
N ASP A 42 25.03 19.78 1.01
CA ASP A 42 25.80 20.17 2.18
C ASP A 42 25.06 21.24 2.99
N VAL A 43 24.39 20.80 4.06
CA VAL A 43 23.62 21.65 4.99
C VAL A 43 24.48 22.67 5.75
N PHE A 44 25.81 22.51 5.77
CA PHE A 44 26.73 23.44 6.41
C PHE A 44 27.35 24.44 5.42
N ASN A 45 27.13 24.24 4.11
CA ASN A 45 27.60 25.14 3.07
C ASN A 45 26.50 26.15 2.72
N PRO A 46 26.65 27.45 3.05
CA PRO A 46 25.65 28.47 2.74
C PRO A 46 25.53 28.78 1.24
N LEU A 47 26.39 28.23 0.39
CA LEU A 47 26.22 28.26 -1.06
C LEU A 47 25.27 27.17 -1.58
N GLU A 48 24.94 26.18 -0.75
CA GLU A 48 24.07 25.05 -1.08
C GLU A 48 22.79 25.02 -0.25
N VAL A 49 22.85 25.25 1.06
CA VAL A 49 21.66 25.28 1.91
C VAL A 49 21.74 26.49 2.83
N ARG A 50 20.69 27.30 2.81
CA ARG A 50 20.56 28.46 3.69
C ARG A 50 19.36 28.27 4.61
N PRO A 51 19.58 28.13 5.93
CA PRO A 51 18.48 28.18 6.87
C PRO A 51 17.94 29.61 6.98
N GLU A 52 16.69 29.78 7.39
CA GLU A 52 16.08 31.08 7.71
C GLU A 52 16.22 32.08 6.55
N TYR A 53 16.02 31.60 5.32
CA TYR A 53 16.22 32.38 4.10
C TYR A 53 15.08 33.37 3.88
N VAL A 54 15.42 34.62 3.59
CA VAL A 54 14.42 35.68 3.42
C VAL A 54 13.77 35.56 2.04
N ALA A 55 12.45 35.41 2.03
CA ALA A 55 11.62 35.32 0.82
C ALA A 55 10.61 36.47 0.81
N ASP A 56 11.10 37.68 0.54
CA ASP A 56 10.30 38.90 0.60
C ASP A 56 9.55 39.16 -0.71
N PHE A 57 8.23 39.43 -0.63
CA PHE A 57 7.42 39.91 -1.76
C PHE A 57 6.46 41.03 -1.31
N GLY A 58 6.40 42.11 -2.08
CA GLY A 58 5.49 43.23 -1.81
C GLY A 58 5.80 44.01 -0.53
N THR A 59 4.78 44.26 0.30
CA THR A 59 4.86 45.13 1.49
C THR A 59 5.19 44.40 2.80
N LYS A 60 5.12 43.06 2.85
CA LYS A 60 5.56 42.26 4.01
C LYS A 60 7.05 41.99 3.87
N LYS A 61 7.83 42.53 4.80
CA LYS A 61 9.29 42.38 4.85
C LYS A 61 9.68 41.50 6.03
N GLY A 62 10.68 40.65 5.83
CA GLY A 62 11.29 39.81 6.84
C GLY A 62 10.61 38.46 7.04
N GLU A 63 9.77 37.99 6.11
CA GLU A 63 9.31 36.59 6.19
C GLU A 63 10.46 35.66 5.75
N LYS A 64 10.60 34.54 6.46
CA LYS A 64 11.71 33.60 6.27
C LYS A 64 11.19 32.19 6.13
N VAL A 65 11.75 31.49 5.16
CA VAL A 65 11.55 30.05 4.98
C VAL A 65 12.62 29.29 5.75
N ASP A 66 12.27 28.13 6.31
CA ASP A 66 13.16 27.36 7.16
C ASP A 66 14.44 26.96 6.45
N TYR A 67 14.33 26.47 5.20
CA TYR A 67 15.49 26.21 4.35
C TYR A 67 15.24 26.62 2.91
N ALA A 68 16.27 27.18 2.28
CA ALA A 68 16.37 27.32 0.84
C ALA A 68 17.60 26.54 0.35
N VAL A 69 17.38 25.64 -0.61
CA VAL A 69 18.42 24.86 -1.29
C VAL A 69 18.82 25.59 -2.57
N PHE A 70 20.12 25.67 -2.83
CA PHE A 70 20.72 26.38 -3.94
C PHE A 70 21.48 25.43 -4.86
N LYS A 71 21.37 25.67 -6.17
CA LYS A 71 22.22 25.07 -7.21
C LYS A 71 22.72 26.21 -8.10
N ASN A 72 24.04 26.27 -8.29
CA ASN A 72 24.70 27.33 -9.09
C ASN A 72 24.34 28.77 -8.65
N GLY A 73 24.14 29.00 -7.35
CA GLY A 73 23.83 30.31 -6.80
C GLY A 73 22.37 30.74 -6.89
N VAL A 74 21.49 29.90 -7.45
CA VAL A 74 20.05 30.14 -7.60
C VAL A 74 19.26 29.24 -6.63
N PRO A 75 18.26 29.76 -5.90
CA PRO A 75 17.41 28.93 -5.04
C PRO A 75 16.52 28.04 -5.90
N ILE A 76 16.55 26.73 -5.63
CA ILE A 76 15.85 25.72 -6.43
C ILE A 76 14.73 25.01 -5.66
N ILE A 77 14.88 24.85 -4.34
CA ILE A 77 13.91 24.20 -3.46
C ILE A 77 13.72 25.06 -2.22
N LEU A 78 12.48 25.32 -1.85
CA LEU A 78 12.12 25.90 -0.56
C LEU A 78 11.51 24.85 0.34
N ILE A 79 11.89 24.83 1.62
CA ILE A 79 11.40 23.85 2.58
C ILE A 79 10.85 24.60 3.79
N GLU A 80 9.56 24.40 4.04
CA GLU A 80 8.85 24.87 5.24
C GLU A 80 8.65 23.67 6.17
N ALA A 81 9.14 23.79 7.39
CA ALA A 81 9.07 22.78 8.41
C ALA A 81 7.90 23.03 9.38
N LYS A 82 7.39 21.97 9.97
CA LYS A 82 6.47 22.00 11.12
C LYS A 82 6.97 21.03 12.19
N SER A 83 6.47 21.16 13.40
CA SER A 83 6.72 20.15 14.44
C SER A 83 6.26 18.77 13.98
N VAL A 84 7.00 17.71 14.32
CA VAL A 84 6.63 16.31 14.02
C VAL A 84 5.22 15.95 14.52
N THR A 85 4.75 16.64 15.56
CA THR A 85 3.43 16.46 16.16
C THR A 85 2.30 17.19 15.44
N GLU A 86 2.62 18.05 14.47
CA GLU A 86 1.63 18.80 13.69
C GLU A 86 1.22 18.04 12.42
N ASN A 87 -0.07 18.11 12.10
CA ASN A 87 -0.60 17.63 10.84
C ASN A 87 -0.40 18.71 9.77
N LEU A 88 0.14 18.34 8.61
CA LEU A 88 0.44 19.26 7.51
C LEU A 88 -0.79 19.74 6.71
N LEU A 89 -2.01 19.51 7.19
CA LEU A 89 -3.25 20.00 6.54
C LEU A 89 -3.40 21.52 6.74
N LYS A 90 -3.55 22.27 5.64
CA LYS A 90 -3.73 23.75 5.62
C LYS A 90 -2.54 24.57 6.12
N HIS A 91 -1.34 23.97 6.15
CA HIS A 91 -0.08 24.67 6.48
C HIS A 91 0.69 25.15 5.24
N ASP A 92 0.08 25.08 4.06
CA ASP A 92 0.64 25.46 2.76
C ASP A 92 0.67 26.97 2.51
N ALA A 93 -0.15 27.75 3.23
CA ALA A 93 -0.27 29.20 3.00
C ALA A 93 1.03 29.98 3.23
N GLN A 94 1.91 29.53 4.13
CA GLN A 94 3.22 30.16 4.37
C GLN A 94 4.19 29.85 3.22
N LEU A 95 4.34 28.57 2.90
CA LEU A 95 5.17 28.10 1.80
C LEU A 95 4.75 28.73 0.46
N SER A 96 3.45 28.83 0.19
CA SER A 96 2.91 29.46 -1.03
C SER A 96 3.39 30.91 -1.19
N ARG A 97 3.41 31.70 -0.09
CA ARG A 97 3.91 33.09 -0.17
C ARG A 97 5.38 33.14 -0.54
N TYR A 98 6.20 32.26 0.05
CA TYR A 98 7.64 32.21 -0.21
C TYR A 98 7.95 31.73 -1.62
N PHE A 99 7.23 30.71 -2.08
CA PHE A 99 7.33 30.20 -3.44
C PHE A 99 7.02 31.32 -4.45
N ASN A 100 5.86 31.97 -4.32
CA ASN A 100 5.42 33.02 -5.24
C ASN A 100 6.32 34.28 -5.19
N ALA A 101 7.06 34.46 -4.09
CA ALA A 101 8.02 35.55 -3.92
C ALA A 101 9.31 35.38 -4.71
N LEU A 102 9.66 34.13 -5.07
CA LEU A 102 10.96 33.77 -5.62
C LEU A 102 10.80 33.07 -6.99
N PRO A 103 10.80 33.82 -8.10
CA PRO A 103 10.53 33.31 -9.45
C PRO A 103 11.43 32.16 -9.92
N ASP A 104 12.63 32.07 -9.39
CA ASP A 104 13.60 31.03 -9.77
C ASP A 104 13.33 29.67 -9.07
N VAL A 105 12.50 29.66 -8.03
CA VAL A 105 12.14 28.44 -7.30
C VAL A 105 11.07 27.69 -8.09
N LYS A 106 11.28 26.39 -8.29
CA LYS A 106 10.32 25.50 -8.98
C LYS A 106 9.74 24.40 -8.10
N VAL A 107 10.29 24.21 -6.90
CA VAL A 107 9.84 23.19 -5.95
C VAL A 107 9.67 23.80 -4.55
N GLY A 108 8.49 23.64 -3.98
CA GLY A 108 8.20 23.89 -2.58
C GLY A 108 8.00 22.57 -1.83
N VAL A 109 8.52 22.46 -0.62
CA VAL A 109 8.36 21.27 0.24
C VAL A 109 7.79 21.69 1.58
N LEU A 110 6.67 21.09 1.96
CA LEU A 110 6.10 21.20 3.30
C LEU A 110 6.32 19.88 4.03
N THR A 111 6.91 19.91 5.22
CA THR A 111 7.24 18.67 5.94
C THR A 111 7.24 18.83 7.46
N ASN A 112 6.95 17.74 8.16
CA ASN A 112 7.15 17.59 9.61
C ASN A 112 8.28 16.57 9.91
N GLY A 113 9.16 16.31 8.95
CA GLY A 113 10.25 15.34 9.04
C GLY A 113 9.84 13.88 8.77
N VAL A 114 8.55 13.53 8.91
CA VAL A 114 8.01 12.20 8.62
C VAL A 114 7.24 12.21 7.30
N GLU A 115 6.28 13.13 7.16
CA GLU A 115 5.54 13.35 5.93
C GLU A 115 6.19 14.47 5.12
N TYR A 116 6.26 14.29 3.81
CA TYR A 116 6.75 15.28 2.87
C TYR A 116 5.72 15.51 1.77
N LYS A 117 5.45 16.78 1.48
CA LYS A 117 4.55 17.22 0.40
C LYS A 117 5.30 18.16 -0.53
N PHE A 118 5.41 17.79 -1.80
CA PHE A 118 6.11 18.53 -2.83
C PHE A 118 5.12 19.26 -3.72
N TYR A 119 5.37 20.54 -3.94
CA TYR A 119 4.56 21.48 -4.70
C TYR A 119 5.39 22.09 -5.81
N THR A 120 4.71 22.47 -6.89
CA THR A 120 5.29 23.16 -8.04
C THR A 120 4.25 24.14 -8.60
N ASP A 121 4.48 24.71 -9.77
CA ASP A 121 3.69 25.77 -10.40
C ASP A 121 3.14 25.35 -11.77
N LEU A 122 2.48 24.19 -11.85
CA LEU A 122 1.96 23.65 -13.11
C LEU A 122 0.75 24.42 -13.64
N THR A 123 -0.11 24.91 -12.75
CA THR A 123 -1.34 25.59 -13.17
C THR A 123 -1.07 27.00 -13.68
N ASN A 124 -0.22 27.74 -12.97
CA ASN A 124 0.14 29.11 -13.30
C ASN A 124 1.62 29.34 -12.95
N ASP A 125 2.39 29.87 -13.90
CA ASP A 125 3.82 30.13 -13.70
C ASP A 125 4.07 31.03 -12.48
N ASN A 126 5.02 30.63 -11.63
CA ASN A 126 5.38 31.28 -10.37
C ASN A 126 4.21 31.42 -9.37
N VAL A 127 3.20 30.55 -9.46
CA VAL A 127 2.15 30.43 -8.45
C VAL A 127 2.06 28.98 -8.02
N MET A 128 2.42 28.73 -6.76
CA MET A 128 2.39 27.39 -6.19
C MET A 128 0.97 26.78 -6.29
N ASP A 129 0.89 25.56 -6.80
CA ASP A 129 -0.36 24.81 -6.88
C ASP A 129 -0.93 24.51 -5.48
N GLU A 130 -2.25 24.45 -5.36
CA GLU A 130 -2.92 24.14 -4.07
C GLU A 130 -2.67 22.70 -3.60
N LYS A 131 -2.42 21.79 -4.54
CA LYS A 131 -2.23 20.36 -4.27
C LYS A 131 -0.79 19.95 -4.56
N PRO A 132 -0.18 19.14 -3.68
CA PRO A 132 1.13 18.58 -3.97
C PRO A 132 1.06 17.60 -5.14
N PHE A 133 2.10 17.58 -5.97
CA PHE A 133 2.24 16.59 -7.05
C PHE A 133 2.85 15.28 -6.56
N PHE A 134 3.61 15.32 -5.47
CA PHE A 134 4.24 14.16 -4.87
C PHE A 134 4.16 14.25 -3.34
N THR A 135 3.76 13.15 -2.71
CA THR A 135 3.67 13.03 -1.25
C THR A 135 4.15 11.65 -0.82
N PHE A 136 4.99 11.59 0.21
CA PHE A 136 5.41 10.32 0.80
C PHE A 136 5.56 10.44 2.32
N SER A 137 5.61 9.30 3.00
CA SER A 137 5.90 9.21 4.44
C SER A 137 7.10 8.31 4.68
N MET A 138 7.98 8.73 5.60
CA MET A 138 9.10 7.93 6.10
C MET A 138 8.63 6.63 6.78
N ASP A 139 7.36 6.55 7.22
CA ASP A 139 6.80 5.31 7.79
C ASP A 139 6.58 4.20 6.76
N ASN A 140 6.43 4.56 5.48
CA ASN A 140 6.08 3.63 4.42
C ASN A 140 6.60 4.10 3.08
N VAL A 141 7.93 4.15 2.95
CA VAL A 141 8.59 4.54 1.70
C VAL A 141 8.55 3.38 0.72
N THR A 142 7.91 3.58 -0.44
CA THR A 142 7.84 2.60 -1.52
C THR A 142 9.00 2.72 -2.51
N ASN A 143 9.13 1.76 -3.44
CA ASN A 143 10.15 1.83 -4.49
C ASN A 143 9.97 3.04 -5.40
N LEU A 144 8.72 3.33 -5.76
CA LEU A 144 8.36 4.45 -6.62
C LEU A 144 8.65 5.80 -5.92
N ASP A 145 8.46 5.85 -4.60
CA ASP A 145 8.83 7.03 -3.82
C ASP A 145 10.33 7.25 -3.88
N ILE A 146 11.15 6.21 -3.70
CA ILE A 146 12.62 6.32 -3.77
C ILE A 146 13.08 6.77 -5.16
N GLU A 147 12.51 6.20 -6.23
CA GLU A 147 12.79 6.62 -7.60
C GLU A 147 12.46 8.10 -7.82
N THR A 148 11.34 8.57 -7.27
CA THR A 148 10.96 9.99 -7.33
C THR A 148 11.89 10.86 -6.48
N ILE A 149 12.22 10.44 -5.26
CA ILE A 149 13.13 11.15 -4.35
C ILE A 149 14.53 11.30 -4.97
N GLU A 150 15.00 10.30 -5.72
CA GLU A 150 16.31 10.30 -6.40
C GLU A 150 16.44 11.46 -7.41
N THR A 151 15.32 11.91 -8.00
CA THR A 151 15.30 13.09 -8.89
C THR A 151 15.58 14.42 -8.17
N PHE A 152 15.36 14.48 -6.85
CA PHE A 152 15.63 15.67 -6.03
C PHE A 152 17.04 15.70 -5.44
N THR A 153 17.85 14.67 -5.69
CA THR A 153 19.25 14.65 -5.26
C THR A 153 20.04 15.75 -5.96
N LYS A 154 21.08 16.25 -5.31
CA LYS A 154 21.94 17.31 -5.85
C LYS A 154 22.46 17.01 -7.27
N GLU A 155 22.79 15.75 -7.53
CA GLU A 155 23.34 15.30 -8.81
C GLU A 155 22.28 15.25 -9.91
N ASN A 156 21.04 14.85 -9.60
CA ASN A 156 19.98 14.63 -10.60
C ASN A 156 18.99 15.79 -10.72
N PHE A 157 19.00 16.75 -9.80
CA PHE A 157 18.01 17.82 -9.77
C PHE A 157 18.08 18.68 -11.04
N GLU A 158 17.05 18.64 -11.88
CA GLU A 158 16.91 19.52 -13.03
C GLU A 158 15.48 20.09 -13.04
N ALA A 159 15.36 21.41 -12.82
CA ALA A 159 14.07 22.04 -12.53
C ALA A 159 13.02 21.81 -13.64
N GLU A 160 13.43 21.95 -14.91
CA GLU A 160 12.53 21.74 -16.05
C GLU A 160 12.05 20.29 -16.16
N GLU A 161 12.90 19.31 -15.83
CA GLU A 161 12.54 17.90 -15.86
C GLU A 161 11.64 17.52 -14.68
N ILE A 162 11.87 18.10 -13.50
CA ILE A 162 11.01 17.91 -12.33
C ILE A 162 9.59 18.43 -12.59
N VAL A 163 9.46 19.60 -13.23
CA VAL A 163 8.15 20.14 -13.59
C VAL A 163 7.41 19.21 -14.56
N LYS A 164 8.08 18.71 -15.61
CA LYS A 164 7.49 17.72 -16.54
C LYS A 164 7.10 16.42 -15.83
N TYR A 165 7.95 15.94 -14.93
CA TYR A 165 7.67 14.72 -14.17
C TYR A 165 6.50 14.91 -13.20
N ALA A 166 6.39 16.08 -12.56
CA ALA A 166 5.25 16.45 -11.74
C ALA A 166 3.94 16.46 -12.55
N GLU A 167 3.97 17.00 -13.76
CA GLU A 167 2.84 16.98 -14.69
C GLU A 167 2.39 15.55 -15.00
N GLU A 168 3.35 14.66 -15.33
CA GLU A 168 3.09 13.24 -15.58
C GLU A 168 2.47 12.54 -14.36
N LEU A 169 3.02 12.77 -13.15
CA LEU A 169 2.50 12.20 -11.91
C LEU A 169 1.05 12.64 -11.62
N ILE A 170 0.72 13.90 -11.86
CA ILE A 170 -0.64 14.41 -11.71
C ILE A 170 -1.58 13.76 -12.72
N TYR A 171 -1.17 13.68 -13.99
CA TYR A 171 -1.97 13.01 -15.03
C TYR A 171 -2.18 11.54 -14.71
N MET A 172 -1.13 10.81 -14.32
CA MET A 172 -1.22 9.42 -13.92
C MET A 172 -2.16 9.23 -12.73
N THR A 173 -2.09 10.09 -11.72
CA THR A 173 -2.97 10.05 -10.56
C THR A 173 -4.44 10.28 -10.94
N ASN A 174 -4.70 11.29 -11.76
CA ASN A 174 -6.06 11.63 -12.23
C ASN A 174 -6.64 10.54 -13.15
N LEU A 175 -5.82 10.00 -14.06
CA LEU A 175 -6.19 8.91 -14.95
C LEU A 175 -6.48 7.63 -14.16
N ASN A 176 -5.61 7.25 -13.23
CA ASN A 176 -5.81 6.09 -12.38
C ASN A 176 -7.09 6.21 -11.55
N SER A 177 -7.38 7.40 -11.02
CA SER A 177 -8.61 7.66 -10.27
C SER A 177 -9.84 7.56 -11.16
N THR A 178 -9.77 8.09 -12.38
CA THR A 178 -10.85 8.00 -13.37
C THR A 178 -11.09 6.56 -13.82
N ILE A 179 -10.03 5.80 -14.09
CA ILE A 179 -10.11 4.38 -14.46
C ILE A 179 -10.73 3.56 -13.32
N LYS A 180 -10.29 3.79 -12.07
CA LYS A 180 -10.87 3.14 -10.88
C LYS A 180 -12.37 3.41 -10.78
N GLU A 181 -12.79 4.66 -10.97
CA GLU A 181 -14.20 5.03 -10.94
C GLU A 181 -14.99 4.41 -12.09
N LEU A 182 -14.45 4.40 -13.31
CA LEU A 182 -15.07 3.73 -14.46
C LEU A 182 -15.23 2.22 -14.24
N PHE A 183 -14.30 1.56 -13.55
CA PHE A 183 -14.39 0.13 -13.24
C PHE A 183 -15.41 -0.15 -12.13
N LYS A 184 -15.50 0.73 -11.12
CA LYS A 184 -16.48 0.62 -10.03
C LYS A 184 -17.90 0.94 -10.50
N ASN A 185 -18.02 2.04 -11.24
CA ASN A 185 -19.25 2.66 -11.71
C ASN A 185 -19.12 3.05 -13.20
N PRO A 186 -19.24 2.09 -14.14
CA PRO A 186 -19.15 2.36 -15.58
C PRO A 186 -20.14 3.45 -16.02
N SER A 187 -19.66 4.52 -16.64
CA SER A 187 -20.51 5.57 -17.21
C SER A 187 -21.20 5.11 -18.50
N ASP A 188 -22.30 5.77 -18.89
CA ASP A 188 -23.02 5.44 -20.13
C ASP A 188 -22.14 5.55 -21.37
N ASP A 189 -21.26 6.54 -21.43
CA ASP A 189 -20.34 6.73 -22.55
C ASP A 189 -19.28 5.63 -22.61
N PHE A 190 -18.79 5.19 -21.45
CA PHE A 190 -17.88 4.05 -21.38
C PHE A 190 -18.56 2.74 -21.78
N LEU A 191 -19.82 2.52 -21.35
CA LEU A 191 -20.62 1.38 -21.81
C LEU A 191 -20.86 1.42 -23.33
N ARG A 192 -21.19 2.60 -23.89
CA ARG A 192 -21.35 2.78 -25.35
C ARG A 192 -20.07 2.44 -26.08
N PHE A 193 -18.93 2.91 -25.59
CA PHE A 193 -17.61 2.61 -26.15
C PHE A 193 -17.35 1.10 -26.22
N LEU A 194 -17.56 0.37 -25.11
CA LEU A 194 -17.32 -1.09 -25.06
C LEU A 194 -18.29 -1.88 -25.96
N ILE A 195 -19.59 -1.55 -25.92
CA ILE A 195 -20.62 -2.31 -26.65
C ILE A 195 -20.46 -2.17 -28.16
N ARG A 196 -19.99 -1.00 -28.64
CA ARG A 196 -19.82 -0.72 -30.06
C ARG A 196 -18.88 -1.71 -30.75
N ASP A 197 -17.88 -2.24 -30.04
CA ASP A 197 -16.85 -3.07 -30.63
C ASP A 197 -17.30 -4.51 -30.90
N PHE A 198 -18.33 -5.01 -30.20
CA PHE A 198 -18.81 -6.39 -30.36
C PHE A 198 -20.31 -6.50 -30.66
N SER A 199 -21.07 -5.39 -30.63
CA SER A 199 -22.49 -5.37 -30.96
C SER A 199 -22.81 -4.41 -32.08
N SER A 200 -23.51 -4.90 -33.10
CA SER A 200 -24.09 -4.08 -34.18
C SER A 200 -25.46 -3.48 -33.82
N THR A 201 -25.89 -3.60 -32.56
CA THR A 201 -27.22 -3.14 -32.11
C THR A 201 -27.19 -1.65 -31.80
N ARG A 202 -28.27 -0.92 -32.14
CA ARG A 202 -28.43 0.47 -31.73
C ARG A 202 -28.40 0.56 -30.20
N ILE A 203 -27.47 1.35 -29.66
CA ILE A 203 -27.26 1.48 -28.22
C ILE A 203 -28.30 2.45 -27.64
N THR A 204 -29.42 1.90 -27.15
CA THR A 204 -30.47 2.64 -26.44
C THR A 204 -30.28 2.56 -24.92
N ASN A 205 -30.99 3.39 -24.14
CA ASN A 205 -30.91 3.34 -22.67
C ASN A 205 -31.26 1.95 -22.11
N ASN A 206 -32.22 1.24 -22.71
CA ASN A 206 -32.55 -0.13 -22.30
C ASN A 206 -31.39 -1.11 -22.54
N VAL A 207 -30.62 -0.91 -23.61
CA VAL A 207 -29.41 -1.69 -23.87
C VAL A 207 -28.36 -1.36 -22.80
N LEU A 208 -28.13 -0.08 -22.50
CA LEU A 208 -27.17 0.33 -21.47
C LEU A 208 -27.48 -0.26 -20.09
N GLU A 209 -28.74 -0.18 -19.65
CA GLU A 209 -29.17 -0.74 -18.36
C GLU A 209 -29.01 -2.27 -18.30
N ARG A 210 -29.27 -2.97 -19.41
CA ARG A 210 -29.03 -4.42 -19.51
C ARG A 210 -27.54 -4.76 -19.45
N PHE A 211 -26.68 -3.97 -20.10
CA PHE A 211 -25.26 -4.27 -20.24
C PHE A 211 -24.41 -3.78 -19.06
N ARG A 212 -24.84 -2.76 -18.31
CA ARG A 212 -24.14 -2.24 -17.13
C ARG A 212 -23.70 -3.34 -16.13
N PRO A 213 -24.58 -4.23 -15.66
CA PRO A 213 -24.16 -5.31 -14.74
C PRO A 213 -23.23 -6.33 -15.41
N ILE A 214 -23.38 -6.57 -16.72
CA ILE A 214 -22.55 -7.51 -17.48
C ILE A 214 -21.13 -6.96 -17.62
N VAL A 215 -20.99 -5.69 -17.98
CA VAL A 215 -19.69 -5.00 -18.10
C VAL A 215 -18.97 -4.97 -16.75
N LYS A 216 -19.67 -4.61 -15.67
CA LYS A 216 -19.08 -4.63 -14.32
C LYS A 216 -18.55 -6.01 -13.95
N LYS A 217 -19.31 -7.07 -14.24
CA LYS A 217 -18.90 -8.45 -14.00
C LYS A 217 -17.71 -8.87 -14.86
N ALA A 218 -17.68 -8.45 -16.14
CA ALA A 218 -16.58 -8.73 -17.05
C ALA A 218 -15.29 -8.06 -16.60
N ILE A 219 -15.33 -6.76 -16.25
CA ILE A 219 -14.17 -6.00 -15.73
C ILE A 219 -13.59 -6.70 -14.50
N ASN A 220 -14.42 -7.01 -13.51
CA ASN A 220 -13.95 -7.67 -12.29
C ASN A 220 -13.30 -9.03 -12.58
N ARG A 221 -13.87 -9.82 -13.48
CA ARG A 221 -13.30 -11.10 -13.89
C ARG A 221 -11.94 -10.91 -14.57
N THR A 222 -11.83 -9.98 -15.51
CA THR A 222 -10.58 -9.71 -16.22
C THR A 222 -9.50 -9.18 -15.29
N LEU A 223 -9.83 -8.32 -14.32
CA LEU A 223 -8.87 -7.84 -13.32
C LEU A 223 -8.31 -9.00 -12.48
N LEU A 224 -9.17 -9.93 -12.06
CA LEU A 224 -8.74 -11.14 -11.32
C LEU A 224 -7.84 -12.04 -12.19
N GLU A 225 -8.17 -12.20 -13.47
CA GLU A 225 -7.34 -12.93 -14.43
C GLU A 225 -5.95 -12.28 -14.60
N ILE A 226 -5.88 -10.95 -14.80
CA ILE A 226 -4.62 -10.21 -14.92
C ILE A 226 -3.76 -10.34 -13.66
N ILE A 227 -4.35 -10.19 -12.48
CA ILE A 227 -3.63 -10.35 -11.21
C ILE A 227 -3.11 -11.78 -11.05
N SER A 228 -3.93 -12.78 -11.42
CA SER A 228 -3.53 -14.20 -11.35
C SER A 228 -2.38 -14.50 -12.30
N ASP A 229 -2.45 -14.01 -13.54
CA ASP A 229 -1.42 -14.21 -14.57
C ASP A 229 -0.11 -13.49 -14.21
N GLY A 230 -0.20 -12.27 -13.66
CA GLY A 230 0.95 -11.48 -13.23
C GLY A 230 1.70 -12.06 -12.03
N LEU A 231 1.02 -12.86 -11.19
CA LEU A 231 1.59 -13.53 -10.02
C LEU A 231 2.11 -14.95 -10.32
N THR A 232 1.85 -15.49 -11.52
CA THR A 232 2.46 -16.75 -11.95
C THR A 232 3.84 -16.49 -12.58
N PRO A 233 4.94 -17.05 -12.03
CA PRO A 233 6.19 -17.10 -12.76
C PRO A 233 5.95 -17.80 -14.09
N LYS A 234 6.17 -17.10 -15.20
CA LYS A 234 6.12 -17.67 -16.55
C LYS A 234 7.23 -18.72 -16.70
N GLU A 235 6.95 -19.95 -16.29
CA GLU A 235 7.61 -21.12 -16.82
C GLU A 235 6.57 -22.12 -17.35
N THR A 236 6.75 -22.42 -18.64
CA THR A 236 6.19 -23.54 -19.40
C THR A 236 4.69 -23.58 -19.68
N LYS A 237 4.35 -23.14 -20.89
CA LYS A 237 3.17 -23.61 -21.63
C LYS A 237 3.30 -25.11 -21.91
N THR A 238 2.32 -25.92 -21.48
CA THR A 238 1.79 -27.03 -22.31
C THR A 238 0.39 -27.46 -21.87
N SER A 239 -0.52 -27.45 -22.85
CA SER A 239 -1.72 -28.30 -23.05
C SER A 239 -2.92 -28.28 -22.09
N GLU A 240 -3.99 -27.72 -22.68
CA GLU A 240 -5.34 -28.28 -22.88
C GLU A 240 -6.37 -28.42 -21.74
N LYS A 241 -7.52 -27.76 -22.01
CA LYS A 241 -8.91 -28.08 -21.68
C LYS A 241 -9.27 -28.29 -20.21
N ILE A 242 -9.95 -27.30 -19.60
CA ILE A 242 -11.16 -27.56 -18.81
C ILE A 242 -12.21 -26.48 -19.09
N GLU A 243 -13.42 -26.98 -19.31
CA GLU A 243 -14.65 -26.32 -19.69
C GLU A 243 -15.23 -25.36 -18.65
N THR A 244 -15.97 -24.41 -19.21
CA THR A 244 -17.07 -23.62 -18.68
C THR A 244 -17.88 -24.31 -17.56
N SER A 245 -17.74 -23.85 -16.32
CA SER A 245 -18.86 -23.73 -15.37
C SER A 245 -18.44 -22.82 -14.21
N LEU A 246 -19.43 -22.26 -13.49
CA LEU A 246 -19.29 -21.31 -12.35
C LEU A 246 -19.24 -19.83 -12.73
N VAL A 247 -20.28 -19.38 -13.46
CA VAL A 247 -20.65 -17.96 -13.54
C VAL A 247 -22.01 -17.67 -12.88
N ALA A 248 -22.34 -18.31 -11.76
CA ALA A 248 -23.60 -18.07 -11.06
C ALA A 248 -23.52 -18.38 -9.56
N ALA A 249 -22.78 -17.59 -8.77
CA ALA A 249 -22.91 -17.56 -7.30
C ALA A 249 -22.27 -16.34 -6.59
N ALA A 250 -21.82 -15.30 -7.30
CA ALA A 250 -21.03 -14.21 -6.71
C ALA A 250 -21.66 -12.82 -6.89
N SER A 251 -22.98 -12.72 -6.77
CA SER A 251 -23.68 -11.44 -6.89
C SER A 251 -24.83 -11.34 -5.90
N THR A 252 -24.54 -11.30 -4.59
CA THR A 252 -25.47 -10.70 -3.61
C THR A 252 -24.85 -10.16 -2.30
N GLU A 253 -23.56 -10.35 -1.96
CA GLU A 253 -23.04 -9.89 -0.64
C GLU A 253 -21.73 -9.07 -0.73
N ILE A 254 -21.69 -8.02 -1.56
CA ILE A 254 -20.58 -7.03 -1.54
C ILE A 254 -21.11 -5.58 -1.45
N ILE A 255 -22.38 -5.39 -1.05
CA ILE A 255 -22.92 -4.03 -0.85
C ILE A 255 -23.66 -4.02 0.49
N GLU A 256 -22.89 -4.04 1.58
CA GLU A 256 -23.25 -3.50 2.90
C GLU A 256 -22.03 -3.71 3.82
N ASP A 257 -21.03 -2.82 3.70
CA ASP A 257 -20.12 -2.37 4.79
C ASP A 257 -18.92 -1.60 4.24
N ILE A 258 -19.18 -0.48 3.57
CA ILE A 258 -18.19 0.60 3.43
C ILE A 258 -18.85 1.86 3.99
N ASN A 259 -19.04 1.86 5.31
CA ASN A 259 -19.26 3.04 6.13
C ASN A 259 -18.96 2.67 7.58
N LYS A 260 -17.67 2.54 7.91
CA LYS A 260 -17.12 2.86 9.23
C LYS A 260 -15.65 3.21 9.08
N GLU A 261 -15.30 4.29 9.75
CA GLU A 261 -14.03 5.02 9.70
C GLU A 261 -12.82 4.18 10.12
N ASP A 262 -11.69 4.51 9.49
CA ASP A 262 -10.29 4.40 9.91
C ASP A 262 -9.87 3.29 10.90
N LYS A 263 -9.14 2.31 10.36
CA LYS A 263 -7.96 1.69 10.99
C LYS A 263 -7.06 1.08 9.92
N THR A 264 -6.00 1.82 9.59
CA THR A 264 -4.69 1.39 9.07
C THR A 264 -4.55 -0.05 8.55
N ASP A 265 -4.60 -0.22 7.22
CA ASP A 265 -4.13 -1.42 6.51
C ASP A 265 -2.59 -1.45 6.46
N ARG A 266 -1.96 -2.05 7.47
CA ARG A 266 -0.59 -2.59 7.36
C ARG A 266 -0.66 -4.07 7.72
N VAL A 267 -0.38 -4.95 6.75
CA VAL A 267 -0.19 -6.38 7.02
C VAL A 267 1.15 -6.50 7.76
N PHE A 268 1.11 -6.56 9.09
CA PHE A 268 2.26 -6.83 9.93
C PHE A 268 2.05 -8.19 10.59
N THR A 269 2.95 -9.13 10.31
CA THR A 269 2.87 -10.45 10.93
C THR A 269 3.08 -10.32 12.43
N THR A 270 2.03 -10.61 13.19
CA THR A 270 1.97 -10.42 14.63
C THR A 270 2.77 -11.50 15.38
N GLU A 271 3.17 -11.23 16.62
CA GLU A 271 3.81 -12.23 17.48
C GLU A 271 2.92 -13.46 17.70
N ASN A 272 1.60 -13.27 17.73
CA ASN A 272 0.62 -14.34 17.85
C ASN A 272 0.62 -15.26 16.61
N GLU A 273 0.76 -14.70 15.41
CA GLU A 273 0.84 -15.49 14.17
C GLU A 273 2.15 -16.27 14.06
N LEU A 274 3.27 -15.66 14.45
CA LEU A 274 4.55 -16.36 14.53
C LEU A 274 4.53 -17.47 15.59
N THR A 275 3.92 -17.21 16.74
CA THR A 275 3.73 -18.23 17.78
C THR A 275 2.87 -19.38 17.27
N ALA A 276 1.78 -19.08 16.57
CA ALA A 276 0.92 -20.10 15.96
C ALA A 276 1.68 -20.93 14.92
N PHE A 277 2.48 -20.30 14.06
CA PHE A 277 3.32 -20.99 13.09
C PHE A 277 4.33 -21.93 13.78
N ASN A 278 4.97 -21.47 14.86
CA ASN A 278 5.93 -22.26 15.61
C ASN A 278 5.27 -23.47 16.29
N ILE A 279 4.08 -23.30 16.90
CA ILE A 279 3.31 -24.42 17.48
C ILE A 279 2.99 -25.45 16.40
N VAL A 280 2.48 -25.03 15.24
CA VAL A 280 2.18 -25.95 14.12
C VAL A 280 3.44 -26.68 13.63
N LYS A 281 4.58 -25.97 13.57
CA LYS A 281 5.87 -26.55 13.18
C LYS A 281 6.36 -27.58 14.20
N GLU A 282 6.23 -27.30 15.50
CA GLU A 282 6.58 -28.21 16.59
C GLU A 282 5.76 -29.49 16.51
N ILE A 283 4.43 -29.38 16.42
CA ILE A 283 3.50 -30.52 16.28
C ILE A 283 3.87 -31.40 15.08
N LEU A 284 4.09 -30.80 13.91
CA LEU A 284 4.46 -31.57 12.71
C LEU A 284 5.81 -32.28 12.86
N THR A 285 6.75 -31.68 13.59
CA THR A 285 8.07 -32.27 13.87
C THR A 285 7.97 -33.44 14.82
N GLU A 286 7.20 -33.32 15.91
CA GLU A 286 6.98 -34.39 16.89
C GLU A 286 6.31 -35.62 16.26
N HIS A 287 5.40 -35.39 15.31
CA HIS A 287 4.75 -36.44 14.52
C HIS A 287 5.55 -36.90 13.29
N GLN A 288 6.85 -36.57 13.21
CA GLN A 288 7.78 -37.06 12.18
C GLN A 288 7.33 -36.73 10.73
N ARG A 289 6.70 -35.57 10.51
CA ARG A 289 6.32 -35.09 9.17
C ARG A 289 7.45 -34.29 8.53
N ASP A 290 7.61 -34.40 7.21
CA ASP A 290 8.57 -33.58 6.48
C ASP A 290 8.07 -32.13 6.40
N ILE A 291 8.76 -31.23 7.08
CA ILE A 291 8.45 -29.79 7.14
C ILE A 291 9.37 -28.94 6.26
N SER A 292 10.22 -29.54 5.42
CA SER A 292 11.21 -28.81 4.60
C SER A 292 10.57 -27.77 3.67
N ASN A 293 9.31 -27.96 3.33
CA ASN A 293 8.52 -27.09 2.47
C ASN A 293 7.43 -26.30 3.21
N LEU A 294 7.40 -26.36 4.54
CA LEU A 294 6.41 -25.64 5.36
C LEU A 294 6.66 -24.13 5.27
N LYS A 295 5.63 -23.39 4.85
CA LYS A 295 5.67 -21.93 4.68
C LYS A 295 4.40 -21.31 5.26
N TYR A 296 4.46 -20.02 5.55
CA TYR A 296 3.29 -19.21 5.85
C TYR A 296 3.15 -18.04 4.88
N LYS A 297 1.95 -17.47 4.80
CA LYS A 297 1.67 -16.21 4.13
C LYS A 297 0.65 -15.43 4.94
N ASP A 298 1.05 -14.24 5.32
CA ASP A 298 0.19 -13.26 5.96
C ASP A 298 -0.71 -12.57 4.91
N THR A 299 -1.97 -12.33 5.28
CA THR A 299 -2.97 -11.67 4.43
C THR A 299 -3.82 -10.74 5.28
N ILE A 300 -4.46 -9.76 4.64
CA ILE A 300 -5.32 -8.77 5.30
C ILE A 300 -6.42 -9.41 6.18
N SER A 301 -6.83 -10.65 5.90
CA SER A 301 -7.94 -11.30 6.59
C SER A 301 -7.59 -12.52 7.42
N TYR A 302 -6.42 -13.14 7.19
CA TYR A 302 -6.02 -14.37 7.89
C TYR A 302 -4.54 -14.69 7.66
N PHE A 303 -3.98 -15.44 8.59
CA PHE A 303 -2.65 -16.01 8.47
C PHE A 303 -2.71 -17.43 7.89
N CYS A 304 -2.09 -17.64 6.74
CA CYS A 304 -2.19 -18.89 5.99
C CYS A 304 -0.96 -19.78 6.21
N ILE A 305 -1.15 -21.03 6.62
CA ILE A 305 -0.07 -22.04 6.70
C ILE A 305 -0.23 -23.05 5.56
N MET A 306 0.87 -23.33 4.86
CA MET A 306 0.86 -24.09 3.61
C MET A 306 2.11 -24.95 3.42
N ASN A 307 1.99 -25.98 2.59
CA ASN A 307 3.11 -26.79 2.13
C ASN A 307 3.51 -26.41 0.69
N ARG A 308 4.71 -25.84 0.52
CA ARG A 308 5.34 -25.43 -0.76
C ARG A 308 4.64 -24.30 -1.52
N VAL A 309 3.34 -24.46 -1.82
CA VAL A 309 2.52 -23.55 -2.64
C VAL A 309 1.18 -23.24 -1.97
N ILE A 310 0.59 -22.08 -2.29
CA ILE A 310 -0.64 -21.60 -1.62
C ILE A 310 -1.86 -22.50 -1.86
N THR A 311 -1.92 -23.23 -2.98
CA THR A 311 -3.01 -24.19 -3.25
C THR A 311 -2.98 -25.39 -2.30
N LYS A 312 -1.83 -25.68 -1.69
CA LYS A 312 -1.62 -26.69 -0.65
C LYS A 312 -1.59 -26.06 0.75
N TRP A 313 -2.47 -25.08 0.99
CA TRP A 313 -2.76 -24.62 2.35
C TRP A 313 -3.55 -25.68 3.12
N PHE A 314 -3.33 -25.77 4.43
CA PHE A 314 -4.03 -26.71 5.31
C PHE A 314 -4.62 -26.06 6.55
N ILE A 315 -4.10 -24.90 6.98
CA ILE A 315 -4.65 -24.10 8.08
C ILE A 315 -4.71 -22.63 7.66
N ARG A 316 -5.82 -21.96 7.97
CA ARG A 316 -5.96 -20.49 7.94
C ARG A 316 -6.38 -20.00 9.31
N LEU A 317 -5.63 -19.08 9.90
CA LEU A 317 -5.86 -18.56 11.24
C LEU A 317 -6.44 -17.16 11.16
N PHE A 318 -7.51 -16.91 11.92
CA PHE A 318 -8.16 -15.63 12.08
C PHE A 318 -7.96 -15.19 13.53
N LEU A 319 -6.91 -14.39 13.78
CA LEU A 319 -6.47 -14.05 15.14
C LEU A 319 -6.80 -12.61 15.57
N ASP A 320 -7.15 -11.73 14.62
CA ASP A 320 -7.37 -10.30 14.87
C ASP A 320 -8.78 -9.93 15.33
N GLY A 321 -9.74 -10.85 15.24
CA GLY A 321 -11.13 -10.64 15.65
C GLY A 321 -11.42 -11.06 17.11
N ASP A 322 -12.54 -10.58 17.66
CA ASP A 322 -13.00 -10.94 19.02
C ASP A 322 -13.15 -12.46 19.20
N ALA A 323 -13.62 -13.15 18.14
CA ALA A 323 -13.71 -14.61 18.08
C ALA A 323 -12.56 -15.18 17.24
N LYS A 324 -11.50 -15.64 17.90
CA LYS A 324 -10.38 -16.26 17.20
C LYS A 324 -10.79 -17.63 16.68
N SER A 325 -10.31 -17.97 15.50
CA SER A 325 -10.64 -19.26 14.88
C SER A 325 -9.58 -19.73 13.91
N LEU A 326 -9.59 -21.03 13.62
CA LEU A 326 -8.90 -21.60 12.49
C LEU A 326 -9.87 -22.25 11.51
N VAL A 327 -9.51 -22.24 10.24
CA VAL A 327 -10.27 -22.88 9.16
C VAL A 327 -9.41 -23.92 8.48
N VAL A 328 -10.00 -25.10 8.26
CA VAL A 328 -9.38 -26.28 7.67
C VAL A 328 -10.20 -26.83 6.49
N ARG A 329 -9.64 -27.81 5.78
CA ARG A 329 -10.28 -28.46 4.62
C ARG A 329 -10.91 -29.83 4.94
N LEU A 330 -10.76 -30.31 6.16
CA LEU A 330 -11.44 -31.51 6.62
C LEU A 330 -12.94 -31.26 6.73
N ASP A 331 -13.73 -32.30 6.50
CA ASP A 331 -15.19 -32.21 6.64
C ASP A 331 -15.62 -32.00 8.09
N LEU A 332 -16.86 -31.54 8.27
CA LEU A 332 -17.37 -31.13 9.57
C LEU A 332 -17.42 -32.29 10.59
N GLU A 333 -17.74 -33.49 10.15
CA GLU A 333 -17.87 -34.65 11.04
C GLU A 333 -16.48 -35.16 11.44
N ALA A 334 -15.55 -35.28 10.50
CA ALA A 334 -14.16 -35.62 10.80
C ALA A 334 -13.50 -34.58 11.70
N THR A 335 -13.76 -33.29 11.46
CA THR A 335 -13.20 -32.20 12.29
C THR A 335 -13.72 -32.31 13.73
N LYS A 336 -15.04 -32.51 13.94
CA LYS A 336 -15.62 -32.68 15.29
C LYS A 336 -15.04 -33.89 16.03
N GLN A 337 -14.73 -34.97 15.34
CA GLN A 337 -14.11 -36.15 15.94
C GLN A 337 -12.67 -35.89 16.39
N LEU A 338 -11.93 -35.07 15.64
CA LEU A 338 -10.53 -34.75 15.91
C LEU A 338 -10.35 -33.65 16.98
N CYS A 339 -11.36 -32.83 17.24
CA CYS A 339 -11.32 -31.78 18.27
C CYS A 339 -12.63 -31.69 19.09
N PRO A 340 -12.96 -32.71 19.90
CA PRO A 340 -14.26 -32.81 20.57
C PRO A 340 -14.52 -31.73 21.64
N ASN A 341 -13.45 -31.10 22.14
CA ASN A 341 -13.53 -30.06 23.17
C ASN A 341 -13.71 -28.65 22.60
N PHE A 342 -13.75 -28.51 21.27
CA PHE A 342 -13.82 -27.22 20.59
C PHE A 342 -15.14 -27.06 19.85
N VAL A 343 -15.60 -25.80 19.75
CA VAL A 343 -16.79 -25.47 18.96
C VAL A 343 -16.39 -25.51 17.48
N VAL A 344 -17.04 -26.40 16.72
CA VAL A 344 -16.80 -26.59 15.29
C VAL A 344 -18.06 -26.26 14.48
N GLU A 345 -17.89 -25.39 13.50
CA GLU A 345 -18.96 -24.96 12.58
C GLU A 345 -18.55 -25.14 11.12
N GLN A 346 -19.54 -25.05 10.23
CA GLN A 346 -19.31 -25.01 8.80
C GLN A 346 -18.63 -23.69 8.43
N ALA A 347 -17.43 -23.76 7.86
CA ALA A 347 -16.75 -22.56 7.38
C ALA A 347 -17.44 -22.02 6.11
N PRO A 348 -17.37 -20.70 5.84
CA PRO A 348 -17.74 -20.15 4.55
C PRO A 348 -17.01 -20.88 3.43
N LYS A 349 -17.72 -21.28 2.36
CA LYS A 349 -17.14 -22.08 1.26
C LYS A 349 -15.92 -21.44 0.59
N SER A 350 -15.79 -20.12 0.67
CA SER A 350 -14.64 -19.35 0.17
C SER A 350 -13.39 -19.46 1.04
N GLN A 351 -13.53 -19.83 2.31
CA GLN A 351 -12.46 -19.84 3.31
C GLN A 351 -11.95 -21.25 3.61
N GLY A 352 -12.81 -22.26 3.57
CA GLY A 352 -12.48 -23.66 3.82
C GLY A 352 -13.74 -24.49 4.01
N VAL A 353 -13.62 -25.60 4.73
CA VAL A 353 -14.72 -26.54 4.98
C VAL A 353 -15.21 -26.45 6.42
N SER A 354 -14.30 -26.52 7.40
CA SER A 354 -14.66 -26.47 8.82
C SER A 354 -13.92 -25.35 9.54
N ARG A 355 -14.62 -24.67 10.45
CA ARG A 355 -14.09 -23.61 11.30
C ARG A 355 -14.12 -24.08 12.74
N ILE A 356 -13.01 -23.89 13.46
CA ILE A 356 -12.83 -24.24 14.86
C ILE A 356 -12.56 -22.95 15.62
N PHE A 357 -13.34 -22.65 16.65
CA PHE A 357 -13.12 -21.49 17.50
C PHE A 357 -12.12 -21.80 18.61
N ILE A 358 -11.22 -20.84 18.87
CA ILE A 358 -10.19 -20.92 19.90
C ILE A 358 -10.23 -19.64 20.73
N ASP A 359 -9.86 -19.72 22.00
CA ASP A 359 -9.80 -18.54 22.88
C ASP A 359 -8.46 -17.82 22.69
N ASN A 360 -7.38 -18.59 22.55
CA ASN A 360 -6.02 -18.09 22.40
C ASN A 360 -5.15 -19.03 21.54
N VAL A 361 -3.97 -18.54 21.13
CA VAL A 361 -3.07 -19.26 20.23
C VAL A 361 -2.53 -20.57 20.82
N ASN A 362 -2.42 -20.68 22.15
CA ASN A 362 -1.91 -21.91 22.77
C ASN A 362 -2.87 -23.08 22.64
N ASP A 363 -4.16 -22.83 22.38
CA ASP A 363 -5.17 -23.88 22.16
C ASP A 363 -4.85 -24.74 20.92
N LEU A 364 -3.98 -24.26 20.02
CA LEU A 364 -3.44 -25.05 18.90
C LEU A 364 -2.68 -26.30 19.38
N LYS A 365 -2.14 -26.30 20.60
CA LYS A 365 -1.47 -27.47 21.20
C LYS A 365 -2.45 -28.59 21.52
N ASP A 366 -3.73 -28.29 21.72
CA ASP A 366 -4.76 -29.31 21.95
C ASP A 366 -5.38 -29.83 20.63
N LEU A 367 -4.87 -29.36 19.48
CA LEU A 367 -5.36 -29.67 18.14
C LEU A 367 -4.37 -30.51 17.31
N GLU A 368 -3.43 -31.21 17.94
CA GLU A 368 -2.37 -31.99 17.29
C GLU A 368 -2.91 -32.98 16.25
N ALA A 369 -3.94 -33.76 16.63
CA ALA A 369 -4.57 -34.75 15.78
C ALA A 369 -5.25 -34.13 14.55
N LEU A 370 -5.81 -32.93 14.71
CA LEU A 370 -6.42 -32.17 13.61
C LEU A 370 -5.35 -31.64 12.66
N ILE A 371 -4.32 -30.99 13.20
CA ILE A 371 -3.25 -30.34 12.43
C ILE A 371 -2.49 -31.37 11.58
N THR A 372 -2.14 -32.52 12.17
CA THR A 372 -1.47 -33.62 11.47
C THR A 372 -2.35 -34.20 10.36
N SER A 373 -3.63 -34.45 10.64
CA SER A 373 -4.58 -34.95 9.64
C SER A 373 -4.77 -33.98 8.46
N CYS A 374 -4.84 -32.67 8.74
CA CYS A 374 -4.91 -31.64 7.70
C CYS A 374 -3.66 -31.59 6.83
N TYR A 375 -2.48 -31.74 7.45
CA TYR A 375 -1.21 -31.78 6.73
C TYR A 375 -1.08 -33.02 5.85
N ASP A 376 -1.51 -34.17 6.34
CA ASP A 376 -1.49 -35.42 5.58
C ASP A 376 -2.42 -35.35 4.37
N GLN A 377 -3.63 -34.79 4.54
CA GLN A 377 -4.60 -34.66 3.46
C GLN A 377 -4.04 -33.90 2.24
N ILE A 378 -3.21 -32.87 2.45
CA ILE A 378 -2.61 -32.10 1.35
C ILE A 378 -1.37 -32.79 0.73
N LEU A 379 -0.82 -33.80 1.40
CA LEU A 379 0.27 -34.64 0.89
C LEU A 379 -0.27 -35.82 0.07
N PHE A 380 -1.41 -36.40 0.43
CA PHE A 380 -1.98 -37.56 -0.27
C PHE A 380 -2.81 -37.22 -1.52
N ASN A 381 -3.30 -35.99 -1.64
CA ASN A 381 -3.97 -35.50 -2.85
C ASN A 381 -2.95 -35.05 -3.93
N VAL A 382 -2.08 -35.96 -4.37
CA VAL A 382 -1.13 -35.78 -5.50
C VAL A 382 -1.81 -35.99 -6.83
#